data_AF-A0A919ZPI1-F1
#
_entry.id   AF-A0A919ZPI1-F1
#
_cell.length_a   1.000
_cell.length_b   1.000
_cell.length_c   1.000
_cell.angle_alpha   90.00
_cell.angle_beta   90.00
_cell.angle_gamma   90.00
#
_symmetry.space_group_name_H-M   'P 1'
#
loop_
_entity.id
_entity.type
_entity.pdbx_description
1 polymer ?
#
loop_
_entity_poly.entity_id
_entity_poly.type
_entity_poly.pdbx_seq_one_letter_code
_entity_poly.pdbx_strand_id
1 'polypeptide(L)'
;MIQSIETKLKEMNITLPSSSNPAAQYTNYVIVNGIMFVSGKGPSGQPRGKLGSTYTTGEGYEFARTTGIEILAVLKVDCQH
;
A
#
# COMPACT_ATOMS: atom_id res chain seq x y z
N MET A 1 -18.57 8.45 -17.80
CA MET A 1 -18.73 8.36 -16.33
C MET A 1 -17.48 7.71 -15.77
N ILE A 2 -16.69 8.42 -14.98
CA ILE A 2 -15.52 7.86 -14.29
C ILE A 2 -16.07 7.05 -13.12
N GLN A 3 -15.91 5.73 -13.12
CA GLN A 3 -16.17 4.94 -11.91
C GLN A 3 -15.20 5.43 -10.82
N SER A 4 -15.70 5.66 -9.61
CA SER A 4 -14.83 6.02 -8.50
C SER A 4 -13.88 4.86 -8.19
N ILE A 5 -12.63 5.18 -7.86
CA ILE A 5 -11.61 4.18 -7.49
C ILE A 5 -12.12 3.30 -6.34
N GLU A 6 -12.93 3.86 -5.44
CA GLU A 6 -13.57 3.14 -4.34
C GLU A 6 -14.55 2.07 -4.80
N THR A 7 -15.35 2.33 -5.84
CA THR A 7 -16.25 1.33 -6.43
C THR A 7 -15.44 0.18 -7.01
N LYS A 8 -14.37 0.48 -7.75
CA LYS A 8 -13.47 -0.54 -8.32
C LYS A 8 -12.79 -1.39 -7.24
N LEU A 9 -12.36 -0.77 -6.13
CA LEU A 9 -11.79 -1.50 -4.99
C LEU A 9 -12.81 -2.44 -4.34
N LYS A 10 -14.06 -1.99 -4.19
CA LYS A 10 -15.16 -2.82 -3.67
C LYS A 10 -15.46 -4.02 -4.59
N GLU A 11 -15.52 -3.82 -5.90
CA GLU A 11 -15.71 -4.91 -6.88
C GLU A 11 -14.59 -5.95 -6.81
N MET A 12 -13.36 -5.53 -6.50
CA MET A 12 -12.21 -6.41 -6.31
C MET A 12 -12.12 -7.04 -4.91
N ASN A 13 -13.12 -6.82 -4.04
CA ASN A 13 -13.13 -7.21 -2.63
C ASN A 13 -11.88 -6.70 -1.86
N ILE A 14 -11.42 -5.49 -2.18
CA ILE A 14 -10.28 -4.86 -1.52
C ILE A 14 -10.80 -3.80 -0.55
N THR A 15 -10.51 -3.99 0.74
CA THR A 15 -10.72 -2.97 1.77
C THR A 15 -9.40 -2.31 2.11
N LEU A 16 -9.35 -0.98 2.02
CA LEU A 16 -8.17 -0.22 2.42
C LEU A 16 -8.11 -0.16 3.96
N PRO A 17 -6.99 -0.55 4.59
CA PRO A 17 -6.81 -0.38 6.03
C PRO A 17 -6.77 1.12 6.40
N SER A 18 -7.04 1.43 7.66
CA SER A 18 -6.65 2.74 8.21
C SER A 18 -5.13 2.86 8.12
N SER A 19 -4.63 3.95 7.53
CA SER A 19 -3.19 4.16 7.40
C SER A 19 -2.54 4.08 8.78
N SER A 20 -1.53 3.23 8.92
CA SER A 20 -0.76 3.13 10.16
C SER A 20 0.02 4.42 10.40
N ASN A 21 0.07 4.86 11.66
CA ASN A 21 0.98 5.91 12.07
C ASN A 21 2.42 5.50 11.70
N PRO A 22 3.27 6.47 11.29
CA PRO A 22 4.64 6.14 10.90
C PRO A 22 5.38 5.41 12.03
N ALA A 23 6.11 4.36 11.65
CA ALA A 23 6.81 3.48 12.60
C ALA A 23 8.03 4.15 13.27
N ALA A 24 8.46 5.33 12.80
CA ALA A 24 9.56 6.11 13.34
C ALA A 24 9.43 7.62 12.98
N GLN A 25 10.53 8.39 13.06
CA GLN A 25 10.58 9.83 12.74
C GLN A 25 10.57 10.17 11.23
N TYR A 26 9.86 9.40 10.41
CA TYR A 26 9.67 9.71 8.99
C TYR A 26 8.18 9.83 8.66
N THR A 27 7.82 10.71 7.72
CA THR A 27 6.42 10.86 7.30
C THR A 27 5.99 9.73 6.37
N ASN A 28 4.68 9.45 6.32
CA ASN A 28 4.12 8.44 5.41
C ASN A 28 4.28 8.84 3.93
N TYR A 29 4.31 10.14 3.65
CA TYR A 29 4.58 10.69 2.32
C TYR A 29 5.06 12.15 2.39
N VAL A 30 5.67 12.63 1.31
CA VAL A 30 5.94 14.06 1.07
C VAL A 30 5.46 14.44 -0.32
N ILE A 31 5.00 15.69 -0.50
CA ILE A 31 4.63 16.22 -1.80
C ILE A 31 5.62 17.32 -2.17
N VAL A 32 6.27 17.18 -3.33
CA VAL A 32 7.20 18.18 -3.87
C VAL A 32 6.83 18.45 -5.31
N ASN A 33 6.54 19.72 -5.64
CA ASN A 33 6.17 20.17 -6.99
C ASN A 33 5.00 19.39 -7.62
N GLY A 34 4.00 19.02 -6.80
CA GLY A 34 2.83 18.26 -7.26
C GLY A 34 3.07 16.76 -7.45
N ILE A 35 4.24 16.24 -7.04
CA ILE A 35 4.54 14.80 -7.05
C ILE A 35 4.56 14.30 -5.61
N MET A 36 3.77 13.26 -5.32
CA MET A 36 3.72 12.61 -4.03
C MET A 36 4.71 11.44 -3.98
N PHE A 37 5.61 11.48 -3.00
CA PHE A 37 6.57 10.42 -2.70
C PHE A 37 6.11 9.68 -1.46
N VAL A 38 5.75 8.40 -1.61
CA VAL A 38 5.28 7.55 -0.51
C VAL A 38 6.47 6.82 0.09
N SER A 39 6.59 6.83 1.42
CA SER A 39 7.62 6.07 2.12
C SER A 39 7.47 4.58 1.86
N GLY A 40 8.60 3.86 1.77
CA GLY A 40 8.59 2.42 1.51
C GLY A 40 7.69 1.67 2.48
N LYS A 41 6.67 0.98 1.93
CA LYS A 41 5.82 0.05 2.67
C LYS A 41 6.28 -1.36 2.36
N GLY A 42 6.34 -2.20 3.39
CA GLY A 42 6.62 -3.61 3.25
C GLY A 42 5.33 -4.41 3.35
N PRO A 43 5.34 -5.70 2.96
CA PRO A 43 4.22 -6.58 3.20
C PRO A 43 3.90 -6.70 4.69
N SER A 44 2.61 -6.80 4.99
CA SER A 44 2.12 -7.03 6.35
C SER A 44 2.75 -8.29 6.96
N GLY A 45 3.02 -8.25 8.27
CA GLY A 45 3.63 -9.38 8.99
C GLY A 45 5.16 -9.48 8.93
N GLN A 46 5.86 -8.53 8.30
CA GLN A 46 7.32 -8.49 8.18
C GLN A 46 7.95 -9.83 7.73
N PRO A 47 7.51 -10.41 6.60
CA PRO A 47 8.13 -11.61 6.07
C PRO A 47 9.63 -11.37 5.82
N ARG A 48 10.47 -12.29 6.30
CA ARG A 48 11.93 -12.26 6.12
C ARG A 48 12.35 -13.47 5.31
N GLY A 49 12.93 -13.23 4.14
CA GLY A 49 13.36 -14.28 3.24
C GLY A 49 13.56 -13.78 1.82
N LYS A 50 13.82 -14.70 0.89
CA LYS A 50 14.05 -14.40 -0.53
C LYS A 50 13.05 -15.16 -1.41
N LEU A 51 12.45 -14.46 -2.37
CA LEU A 51 11.60 -15.10 -3.38
C LEU A 51 12.39 -16.14 -4.19
N GLY A 52 11.80 -17.30 -4.45
CA GLY A 52 12.44 -18.44 -5.10
C GLY A 52 13.35 -19.27 -4.19
N SER A 53 13.53 -18.87 -2.92
CA SER A 53 14.26 -19.65 -1.92
C SER A 53 13.40 -19.91 -0.68
N THR A 54 12.92 -18.85 -0.04
CA THR A 54 12.03 -18.91 1.14
C THR A 54 10.56 -18.88 0.75
N TYR A 55 10.23 -18.20 -0.36
CA TYR A 55 8.85 -17.98 -0.79
C TYR A 55 8.68 -18.37 -2.25
N THR A 56 7.51 -18.90 -2.59
CA THR A 56 7.05 -19.15 -3.95
C THR A 56 6.60 -17.86 -4.64
N THR A 57 6.50 -17.88 -5.96
CA THR A 57 5.96 -16.75 -6.74
C THR A 57 4.55 -16.37 -6.31
N GLY A 58 3.71 -17.35 -5.96
CA GLY A 58 2.35 -17.09 -5.47
C GLY A 58 2.34 -16.33 -4.14
N GLU A 59 3.16 -16.75 -3.18
CA GLU A 59 3.30 -16.03 -1.90
C GLU A 59 3.88 -14.63 -2.10
N GLY A 60 4.88 -14.49 -2.98
CA GLY A 60 5.42 -13.18 -3.36
C GLY A 60 4.38 -12.25 -3.97
N TYR A 61 3.47 -12.78 -4.79
CA TYR A 61 2.36 -12.03 -5.35
C TYR A 61 1.42 -11.52 -4.26
N GLU A 62 1.06 -12.36 -3.29
CA GLU A 62 0.21 -11.94 -2.16
C GLU A 62 0.90 -10.87 -1.30
N PHE A 63 2.20 -10.99 -1.04
CA PHE A 63 2.98 -9.95 -0.35
C PHE A 63 3.02 -8.62 -1.13
N ALA A 64 3.20 -8.68 -2.45
CA ALA A 64 3.16 -7.50 -3.28
C ALA A 64 1.75 -6.86 -3.29
N ARG A 65 0.70 -7.69 -3.32
CA ARG A 65 -0.69 -7.24 -3.25
C ARG A 65 -0.98 -6.53 -1.94
N THR A 66 -0.60 -7.09 -0.80
CA THR A 66 -0.81 -6.44 0.51
C THR A 66 -0.05 -5.12 0.62
N THR A 67 1.21 -5.09 0.14
CA THR A 67 2.02 -3.87 0.07
C THR A 67 1.34 -2.78 -0.76
N GLY A 68 0.80 -3.13 -1.92
CA GLY A 68 0.06 -2.19 -2.78
C GLY A 68 -1.19 -1.63 -2.12
N ILE A 69 -1.93 -2.45 -1.37
CA ILE A 69 -3.11 -2.03 -0.61
C ILE A 69 -2.72 -1.02 0.48
N GLU A 70 -1.60 -1.22 1.18
CA GLU A 70 -1.11 -0.26 2.17
C GLU A 70 -0.70 1.08 1.54
N ILE A 71 -0.08 1.07 0.36
CA ILE A 71 0.26 2.29 -0.38
C ILE A 71 -1.02 3.05 -0.74
N LEU A 72 -2.04 2.36 -1.28
CA LEU A 72 -3.33 2.98 -1.62
C LEU A 72 -4.03 3.57 -0.39
N ALA A 73 -3.89 2.94 0.78
CA ALA A 73 -4.42 3.47 2.03
C ALA A 73 -3.75 4.80 2.42
N VAL A 74 -2.43 4.95 2.22
CA VAL A 74 -1.72 6.22 2.45
C VAL A 74 -2.19 7.29 1.47
N LEU A 75 -2.33 6.96 0.18
CA LEU A 75 -2.83 7.90 -0.84
C LEU A 75 -4.23 8.42 -0.50
N LYS A 76 -5.10 7.56 0.03
CA LYS A 76 -6.46 7.96 0.42
C LYS A 76 -6.48 9.01 1.53
N VAL A 77 -5.54 8.97 2.48
CA VAL A 77 -5.46 9.95 3.57
C VAL A 77 -5.13 11.35 3.05
N ASP A 78 -4.27 11.45 2.03
CA ASP A 78 -3.92 12.73 1.40
C ASP A 78 -5.09 13.30 0.59
N CYS A 79 -5.76 12.48 -0.25
CA CYS A 79 -6.92 12.92 -1.04
C CYS A 79 -8.15 13.36 -0.22
N GLN A 80 -8.11 13.26 1.11
CA GLN A 80 -9.14 13.77 2.02
C GLN A 80 -8.85 15.18 2.54
N HIS A 81 -7.68 15.75 2.22
CA HIS A 81 -7.33 17.17 2.44
C HIS A 81 -7.58 17.99 1.18
#